data_AF-A0A915DUJ4-F1
#
_entry.id   AF-A0A915DUJ4-F1
#
_cell.length_a   1.000
_cell.length_b   1.000
_cell.length_c   1.000
_cell.angle_alpha   90.00
_cell.angle_beta   90.00
_cell.angle_gamma   90.00
#
_symmetry.space_group_name_H-M   'P 1'
#
loop_
_entity.id
_entity.type
_entity.pdbx_description
1 polymer ?
#
loop_
_entity_poly.entity_id
_entity_poly.type
_entity_poly.pdbx_seq_one_letter_code
_entity_poly.pdbx_strand_id
1 'polypeptide(L)'
;MLTLLAVSLITLAVKFEVVMMLLLGRFLSALSSGISMCALILFLQEISSAEMRGQLSFFAEMAFVSMNALGVIMGMSSVLGNHLTYLVALALVPAIVSIVILLPLHETPKYLLLKRKDKTSATSAINFYLGTS
;
A
#
# COMPACT_ATOMS: atom_id res chain seq x y z
N MET A 1 8.51 -5.09 2.79
CA MET A 1 9.51 -5.65 3.75
C MET A 1 9.49 -4.91 5.08
N LEU A 2 9.53 -3.56 5.10
CA LEU A 2 9.44 -2.77 6.34
C LEU A 2 8.10 -2.96 7.10
N THR A 3 6.99 -3.07 6.38
CA THR A 3 5.65 -3.36 6.93
C THR A 3 5.58 -4.69 7.67
N LEU A 4 6.20 -5.75 7.13
CA LEU A 4 6.21 -7.08 7.75
C LEU A 4 7.00 -7.07 9.07
N LEU A 5 8.12 -6.35 9.11
CA LEU A 5 8.92 -6.18 10.32
C LEU A 5 8.14 -5.39 11.39
N ALA A 6 7.46 -4.30 11.01
CA ALA A 6 6.59 -3.54 11.92
C ALA A 6 5.44 -4.41 12.48
N VAL A 7 4.76 -5.20 11.65
CA VAL A 7 3.66 -6.09 12.08
C VAL A 7 4.17 -7.18 13.03
N SER A 8 5.32 -7.78 12.75
CA SER A 8 5.93 -8.75 13.68
C SER A 8 6.25 -8.14 15.05
N LEU A 9 6.77 -6.90 15.08
CA LEU A 9 7.07 -6.17 16.32
C LEU A 9 5.80 -5.85 17.11
N ILE A 10 4.73 -5.42 16.45
CA ILE A 10 3.44 -5.12 17.09
C ILE A 10 2.82 -6.40 17.66
N THR A 11 2.87 -7.51 16.91
CA THR A 11 2.31 -8.80 17.36
C THR A 11 3.06 -9.33 18.58
N LEU A 12 4.38 -9.15 18.61
CA LEU A 12 5.20 -9.51 19.77
C LEU A 12 4.93 -8.57 20.97
N ALA A 13 4.78 -7.27 20.72
CA ALA A 13 4.47 -6.28 21.76
C ALA A 13 3.12 -6.56 22.45
N VAL A 14 2.10 -6.95 21.70
CA VAL A 14 0.78 -7.34 22.24
C VAL A 14 0.89 -8.61 23.07
N LYS A 15 1.77 -9.55 22.71
CA LYS A 15 1.99 -10.79 23.46
C LYS A 15 2.75 -10.58 24.78
N PHE A 16 3.62 -9.58 24.85
CA PHE A 16 4.43 -9.27 26.04
C PHE A 16 3.91 -8.06 26.85
N GLU A 17 2.78 -7.45 26.45
CA GLU A 17 2.17 -6.26 27.08
C GLU A 17 3.14 -5.06 27.27
N VAL A 18 4.15 -4.92 26.41
CA VAL A 18 5.14 -3.84 26.50
C VAL A 18 4.67 -2.62 25.71
N VAL A 19 4.20 -1.59 26.42
CA VAL A 19 3.69 -0.33 25.83
C VAL A 19 4.72 0.36 24.92
N MET A 20 6.00 0.37 25.31
CA MET A 20 7.06 1.01 24.52
C MET A 20 7.23 0.34 23.14
N MET A 21 7.13 -0.98 23.09
CA MET A 21 7.28 -1.76 21.86
C MET A 21 6.05 -1.59 20.96
N LEU A 22 4.87 -1.41 21.54
CA LEU A 22 3.64 -1.07 20.82
C LEU A 22 3.72 0.33 20.21
N LEU A 23 4.20 1.33 20.95
CA LEU A 23 4.40 2.70 20.45
C LEU A 23 5.38 2.72 19.26
N LEU A 24 6.51 2.02 19.41
CA LEU A 24 7.56 1.94 18.40
C LEU A 24 7.08 1.20 17.14
N GLY A 25 6.32 0.11 17.31
CA GLY A 25 5.66 -0.59 16.22
C GLY A 25 4.67 0.27 15.44
N ARG A 26 3.83 1.05 16.14
CA ARG A 26 2.90 2.00 15.49
C ARG A 26 3.62 3.09 14.73
N PHE A 27 4.71 3.63 15.29
CA PHE A 27 5.53 4.64 14.62
C PHE A 27 6.13 4.11 13.32
N LEU A 28 6.75 2.93 13.36
CA LEU A 28 7.32 2.28 12.17
C LEU A 28 6.25 1.94 11.12
N SER A 29 5.09 1.45 11.56
CA SER A 29 3.97 1.15 10.67
C SER A 29 3.44 2.42 10.00
N ALA A 30 3.29 3.52 10.75
CA ALA A 30 2.85 4.80 10.22
C ALA A 30 3.83 5.34 9.17
N LEU A 31 5.13 5.35 9.49
CA LEU A 31 6.18 5.77 8.57
C LEU A 31 6.19 4.94 7.29
N SER A 32 6.12 3.60 7.43
CA SER A 32 6.09 2.70 6.29
C SER A 32 4.85 2.92 5.41
N SER A 33 3.69 3.18 6.02
CA SER A 33 2.45 3.45 5.27
C SER A 33 2.53 4.76 4.48
N GLY A 34 3.10 5.81 5.08
CA GLY A 34 3.27 7.11 4.42
C GLY A 34 4.21 7.03 3.23
N ILE A 35 5.37 6.37 3.39
CA ILE A 35 6.31 6.17 2.28
C ILE A 35 5.65 5.34 1.15
N SER A 36 4.90 4.30 1.51
CA SER A 36 4.22 3.44 0.53
C SER A 36 3.13 4.21 -0.24
N MET A 37 2.38 5.07 0.44
CA MET A 37 1.35 5.91 -0.20
C MET A 37 1.97 6.92 -1.15
N CYS A 38 3.04 7.61 -0.73
CA CYS A 38 3.76 8.53 -1.61
C CYS A 38 4.32 7.83 -2.85
N ALA A 39 4.91 6.65 -2.67
CA ALA A 39 5.41 5.83 -3.77
C ALA A 39 4.29 5.40 -4.72
N LEU A 40 3.11 5.02 -4.19
CA LEU A 40 1.94 4.64 -4.99
C LEU A 40 1.41 5.82 -5.82
N ILE A 41 1.27 7.01 -5.21
CA ILE A 41 0.81 8.21 -5.93
C ILE A 41 1.79 8.57 -7.04
N LEU A 42 3.09 8.57 -6.73
CA LEU A 42 4.12 8.86 -7.72
C LEU A 42 4.11 7.84 -8.87
N PHE A 43 3.97 6.55 -8.55
CA PHE A 43 3.83 5.49 -9.54
C PHE A 43 2.62 5.73 -10.47
N LEU A 44 1.45 6.03 -9.90
CA LEU A 44 0.23 6.32 -10.67
C LEU A 44 0.39 7.56 -11.56
N GLN A 45 1.08 8.59 -11.08
CA GLN A 45 1.38 9.79 -11.86
C GLN A 45 2.39 9.53 -12.99
N GLU A 46 3.31 8.59 -12.83
CA GLU A 46 4.28 8.21 -13.86
C GLU A 46 3.67 7.40 -15.00
N ILE A 47 2.69 6.53 -14.71
CA ILE A 47 2.04 5.69 -15.72
C ILE A 47 0.88 6.39 -16.44
N SER A 48 0.38 7.51 -15.91
CA SER A 48 -0.83 8.17 -16.41
C SER A 48 -0.57 9.28 -17.43
N SER A 49 -1.52 9.40 -18.38
CA SER A 49 -1.59 10.51 -19.33
C SER A 49 -1.80 11.84 -18.60
N ALA A 50 -1.32 12.94 -19.19
CA ALA A 50 -1.28 14.25 -18.52
C ALA A 50 -2.65 14.71 -17.98
N GLU A 51 -3.74 14.33 -18.64
CA GLU A 51 -5.12 14.70 -18.27
C GLU A 51 -5.67 13.87 -17.09
N MET A 52 -5.24 12.62 -16.93
CA MET A 52 -5.78 11.68 -15.93
C MET A 52 -4.98 11.66 -14.61
N ARG A 53 -3.81 12.30 -14.57
CA ARG A 53 -2.91 12.32 -13.39
C ARG A 53 -3.58 12.79 -12.10
N GLY A 54 -4.35 13.88 -12.19
CA GLY A 54 -5.06 14.44 -11.05
C GLY A 54 -6.16 13.51 -10.54
N GLN A 55 -6.93 12.92 -11.47
CA GLN A 55 -8.04 12.03 -11.14
C GLN A 55 -7.54 10.73 -10.49
N LEU A 56 -6.48 10.12 -11.02
CA LEU A 56 -5.91 8.88 -10.46
C LEU A 56 -5.34 9.08 -9.05
N SER A 57 -4.68 10.23 -8.81
CA SER A 57 -4.18 10.56 -7.46
C SER A 57 -5.33 10.70 -6.47
N PHE A 58 -6.41 11.37 -6.88
CA PHE A 58 -7.62 11.52 -6.06
C PHE A 58 -8.30 10.17 -5.77
N PHE A 59 -8.44 9.29 -6.76
CA PHE A 59 -9.00 7.96 -6.54
C PHE A 59 -8.17 7.10 -5.58
N ALA A 60 -6.84 7.19 -5.65
CA ALA A 60 -5.95 6.47 -4.73
C ALA A 60 -6.11 6.96 -3.29
N GLU A 61 -6.21 8.28 -3.09
CA GLU A 61 -6.47 8.86 -1.76
C GLU A 61 -7.87 8.49 -1.25
N MET A 62 -8.90 8.59 -2.10
CA MET A 62 -10.27 8.20 -1.75
C MET A 62 -10.35 6.73 -1.34
N ALA A 63 -9.68 5.84 -2.07
CA ALA A 63 -9.58 4.43 -1.72
C ALA A 63 -8.92 4.24 -0.34
N PHE A 64 -7.81 4.94 -0.07
CA PHE A 64 -7.14 4.89 1.23
C PHE A 64 -8.03 5.37 2.38
N VAL A 65 -8.73 6.49 2.22
CA VAL A 65 -9.66 7.00 3.23
C VAL A 65 -10.83 6.05 3.46
N SER A 66 -11.39 5.48 2.39
CA SER A 66 -12.49 4.50 2.51
C SER A 66 -12.07 3.24 3.27
N MET A 67 -10.86 2.72 3.02
CA MET A 67 -10.30 1.59 3.74
C MET A 67 -10.09 1.90 5.22
N ASN A 68 -9.57 3.10 5.53
CA ASN A 68 -9.39 3.54 6.91
C ASN A 68 -10.74 3.67 7.65
N ALA A 69 -11.76 4.22 6.99
CA ALA A 69 -13.10 4.30 7.55
C ALA A 69 -13.67 2.91 7.88
N LEU A 70 -13.53 1.94 6.97
CA LEU A 70 -13.90 0.55 7.23
C LEU A 70 -13.12 -0.05 8.40
N GLY A 71 -11.81 0.21 8.49
CA GLY A 71 -10.96 -0.24 9.59
C GLY A 71 -11.40 0.29 10.95
N VAL A 72 -11.77 1.57 11.03
CA VAL A 72 -12.30 2.20 12.26
C VAL A 72 -13.64 1.58 12.66
N ILE A 73 -14.55 1.37 11.71
CA ILE A 73 -15.85 0.73 11.96
C ILE A 73 -15.67 -0.69 12.51
N MET A 74 -14.78 -1.48 11.89
CA MET A 74 -14.47 -2.84 12.33
C MET A 74 -13.76 -2.86 13.70
N GLY A 75 -12.97 -1.83 14.01
CA GLY A 75 -12.26 -1.69 15.29
C GLY A 75 -13.15 -1.32 16.49
N MET A 76 -14.41 -0.92 16.28
CA MET A 76 -15.31 -0.59 17.39
C MET A 76 -15.56 -1.80 18.29
N SER A 77 -15.64 -1.56 19.60
CA SER A 77 -15.94 -2.59 20.62
C SER A 77 -17.26 -3.32 20.39
N SER A 78 -18.21 -2.68 19.70
CA SER A 78 -19.51 -3.27 19.34
C SER A 78 -19.44 -4.24 18.15
N VAL A 79 -18.37 -4.26 17.37
CA VAL A 79 -18.23 -5.09 16.16
C VAL A 79 -17.18 -6.17 16.39
N LEU A 80 -15.89 -5.79 16.42
CA LEU A 80 -14.77 -6.75 16.51
C LEU A 80 -13.73 -6.37 17.58
N GLY A 81 -13.94 -5.29 18.33
CA GLY A 81 -12.98 -4.81 19.33
C GLY A 81 -12.72 -5.78 20.51
N ASN A 82 -13.67 -6.68 20.82
CA ASN A 82 -13.47 -7.71 21.85
C ASN A 82 -12.61 -8.90 21.38
N HIS A 83 -12.36 -9.02 20.08
CA HIS A 83 -11.69 -10.15 19.46
C HIS A 83 -10.53 -9.68 18.57
N LEU A 84 -9.47 -9.15 19.21
CA LEU A 84 -8.26 -8.65 18.54
C LEU A 84 -7.66 -9.62 17.51
N THR A 85 -7.72 -10.93 17.75
CA THR A 85 -7.19 -11.94 16.82
C THR A 85 -7.92 -11.93 15.47
N TYR A 86 -9.25 -11.77 15.48
CA TYR A 86 -10.04 -11.69 14.25
C TYR A 86 -9.84 -10.34 13.53
N LEU A 87 -9.63 -9.25 14.29
CA LEU A 87 -9.29 -7.95 13.73
C LEU A 87 -7.95 -7.98 12.98
N VAL A 88 -6.94 -8.64 13.55
CA VAL A 88 -5.64 -8.83 12.91
C VAL A 88 -5.76 -9.75 11.69
N ALA A 89 -6.56 -10.82 11.75
CA ALA A 89 -6.82 -11.69 10.61
C ALA A 89 -7.52 -10.96 9.46
N LEU A 90 -8.48 -10.07 9.75
CA LEU A 90 -9.15 -9.24 8.75
C LEU A 90 -8.18 -8.25 8.08
N ALA A 91 -7.24 -7.67 8.83
CA ALA A 91 -6.21 -6.79 8.29
C ALA A 91 -5.22 -7.52 7.36
N LEU A 92 -5.13 -8.85 7.44
CA LEU A 92 -4.32 -9.68 6.54
C LEU A 92 -4.90 -9.75 5.12
N VAL A 93 -6.23 -9.60 4.98
CA VAL A 93 -6.92 -9.65 3.68
C VAL A 93 -6.42 -8.57 2.72
N PRO A 94 -6.44 -7.26 3.05
CA PRO A 94 -5.91 -6.22 2.15
C PRO A 94 -4.41 -6.36 1.90
N ALA A 95 -3.64 -6.94 2.84
CA ALA A 95 -2.22 -7.21 2.64
C ALA A 95 -1.99 -8.27 1.56
N ILE A 96 -2.75 -9.37 1.58
CA ILE A 96 -2.70 -10.41 0.55
C ILE A 96 -3.14 -9.84 -0.80
N VAL A 97 -4.27 -9.13 -0.83
CA VAL A 97 -4.78 -8.49 -2.05
C VAL A 97 -3.75 -7.54 -2.65
N SER A 98 -3.06 -6.74 -1.81
CA SER A 98 -1.99 -5.84 -2.26
C SER A 98 -0.83 -6.60 -2.90
N ILE A 99 -0.43 -7.77 -2.36
CA ILE A 99 0.63 -8.60 -2.95
C ILE A 99 0.20 -9.17 -4.29
N VAL A 100 -1.03 -9.69 -4.39
CA VAL A 100 -1.55 -10.27 -5.63
C VAL A 100 -1.62 -9.21 -6.74
N ILE A 101 -2.04 -7.98 -6.42
CA ILE A 101 -2.07 -6.86 -7.37
C ILE A 101 -0.65 -6.42 -7.77
N LEU A 102 0.34 -6.53 -6.90
CA LEU A 102 1.72 -6.15 -7.19
C LEU A 102 2.43 -7.15 -8.12
N LEU A 103 2.09 -8.44 -8.08
CA LEU A 103 2.73 -9.48 -8.90
C LEU A 103 2.68 -9.24 -10.42
N PRO A 104 1.56 -8.84 -11.04
CA PRO A 104 1.49 -8.56 -12.47
C PRO A 104 1.96 -7.14 -12.85
N LEU A 105 2.33 -6.29 -11.88
CA LEU A 105 2.64 -4.89 -12.12
C LEU A 105 4.05 -4.75 -12.73
N HIS A 106 4.12 -4.42 -14.01
CA HIS A 106 5.38 -4.11 -14.70
C HIS A 106 6.03 -2.86 -14.09
N GLU A 107 7.37 -2.84 -13.98
CA GLU A 107 8.12 -1.68 -13.50
C GLU A 107 7.78 -0.41 -14.31
N THR A 108 7.91 0.77 -13.69
CA THR A 108 7.51 2.02 -14.36
C THR A 108 8.32 2.24 -15.64
N PRO A 109 7.68 2.66 -16.75
CA PRO A 109 8.34 2.90 -18.03
C PRO A 109 9.44 3.97 -17.92
N LYS A 110 9.32 4.92 -16.99
CA LYS A 110 10.37 5.90 -16.67
C LYS A 110 11.59 5.25 -16.01
N TYR A 111 11.40 4.32 -15.08
CA TYR A 111 12.50 3.59 -14.44
C TYR A 111 13.26 2.74 -15.47
N LEU A 112 12.54 2.07 -16.37
CA LEU A 112 13.10 1.30 -17.48
C LEU A 112 13.88 2.19 -18.48
N LEU A 113 13.35 3.37 -18.83
CA LEU A 113 14.04 4.30 -19.74
C LEU A 113 15.27 4.96 -19.12
N LEU A 114 15.15 5.52 -17.91
CA LEU A 114 16.21 6.32 -17.28
C LEU A 114 17.33 5.47 -16.68
N LYS A 115 17.00 4.31 -16.10
CA LYS A 115 17.98 3.51 -15.36
C LYS A 115 18.47 2.28 -16.11
N ARG A 116 17.63 1.64 -16.93
CA ARG A 116 18.01 0.48 -17.75
C ARG A 116 18.40 0.86 -19.18
N LYS A 117 18.11 2.09 -19.65
CA LYS A 117 18.27 2.56 -21.05
C LYS A 117 17.61 1.63 -22.09
N ASP A 118 16.68 0.79 -21.66
CA ASP A 118 16.03 -0.18 -22.52
C ASP A 118 14.72 0.39 -23.05
N LYS A 119 14.82 0.96 -24.26
CA LYS A 119 13.69 1.59 -24.95
C LYS A 119 12.59 0.57 -25.28
N THR A 120 12.93 -0.69 -25.55
CA THR A 120 11.96 -1.71 -25.99
C THR A 120 11.01 -2.13 -24.87
N SER A 121 11.56 -2.37 -23.68
CA SER A 121 10.80 -2.68 -22.47
C SER A 121 9.92 -1.50 -22.03
N ALA A 122 10.41 -0.26 -22.22
CA ALA A 122 9.63 0.93 -21.89
C ALA A 122 8.47 1.19 -22.86
N THR A 123 8.65 0.97 -24.17
CA THR A 123 7.55 1.05 -25.15
C THR A 123 6.49 -0.03 -24.89
N SER A 124 6.90 -1.23 -24.48
CA SER A 124 5.98 -2.31 -24.10
C SER A 124 5.17 -1.96 -22.85
N ALA A 125 5.81 -1.39 -21.82
CA ALA A 125 5.13 -0.91 -20.63
C ALA A 125 4.18 0.26 -20.93
N ILE A 126 4.58 1.20 -21.80
CA ILE A 126 3.69 2.29 -22.27
C ILE A 126 2.48 1.73 -23.02
N ASN A 127 2.66 0.77 -23.94
CA ASN A 127 1.54 0.13 -24.63
C ASN A 127 0.61 -0.63 -23.67
N PHE A 128 1.17 -1.25 -22.63
CA PHE A 128 0.39 -1.96 -21.60
C PHE A 128 -0.45 -1.01 -20.73
N TYR A 129 0.11 0.14 -20.31
CA TYR A 129 -0.58 1.07 -19.40
C TYR A 129 -1.43 2.15 -20.11
N LEU A 130 -0.99 2.63 -21.27
CA LEU A 130 -1.63 3.73 -22.00
C LEU A 130 -2.37 3.29 -23.25
N GLY A 131 -2.21 2.03 -23.68
CA GLY A 131 -2.99 1.48 -24.80
C GLY A 131 -2.86 2.29 -26.09
N THR A 132 -1.65 2.61 -26.53
CA THR A 132 -1.46 3.22 -27.86
C THR A 132 -1.58 2.14 -28.93
N SER A 133 -2.74 2.10 -29.60
CA SER A 133 -2.85 1.60 -30.97
C SER A 133 -2.28 2.63 -31.95
#